data_AF-A0A3P8SGW1-F1
#
_entry.id   AF-A0A3P8SGW1-F1
#
_cell.length_a   1.000
_cell.length_b   1.000
_cell.length_c   1.000
_cell.angle_alpha   90.00
_cell.angle_beta   90.00
_cell.angle_gamma   90.00
#
_symmetry.space_group_name_H-M   'P 1'
#
loop_
_entity.id
_entity.type
_entity.pdbx_description
1 polymer ?
#
loop_
_entity_poly.entity_id
_entity_poly.type
_entity_poly.pdbx_seq_one_letter_code
_entity_poly.pdbx_strand_id
1 'polypeptide(L)'
;VCHLSLMSLSLSLSLALLLSLLHLPALCLAHGNSGPTKANCHPQSHIVFLKTHKTASSTILNILYRYGESRNLTFALPQNKHSQLFYPFFFASHFVEGVSTKSVREFHIMCNHMRFRKSEVTKVMPEDTFYFSILRHPVAMMESIFTYFKSIPAFHTTHSLDEFLDNSWRNYNSSVLNNHYAHNILAFDFGFDNNVAAGAEDLEERATMAIATIEQDFHLILISEYFDESMILLKHVLCWSLEDVASFRLNSRSEKTRHLLLPNTAEKIKRWNALDWRIYLHFNTTFWHKVGSVVGQEKLNKEISQLKELQAKLANICLKDGGAVDPSQVKDVGLKPFQYGAAIIQGYNLNPHLDRQMKTKCQRLVTPELQYTDHLYTQQFPEATLLHLPMAGAAPLPRHRSPP
;
A
#
# COMPACT_ATOMS: atom_id res chain seq x y z
N VAL A 1 -30.35 -43.78 59.14
CA VAL A 1 -31.38 -42.97 58.44
C VAL A 1 -30.73 -41.63 58.13
N CYS A 2 -30.03 -41.53 56.99
CA CYS A 2 -30.52 -40.96 55.73
C CYS A 2 -30.59 -39.41 55.71
N HIS A 3 -29.74 -38.84 54.84
CA HIS A 3 -29.89 -37.63 54.03
C HIS A 3 -29.37 -36.24 54.49
N LEU A 4 -28.33 -35.82 53.73
CA LEU A 4 -27.98 -34.48 53.18
C LEU A 4 -27.57 -33.39 54.19
N SER A 5 -26.34 -32.87 54.26
CA SER A 5 -25.16 -32.79 53.36
C SER A 5 -25.45 -32.23 51.97
N LEU A 6 -25.35 -30.90 51.83
CA LEU A 6 -25.07 -30.10 50.61
C LEU A 6 -25.66 -28.70 50.82
N MET A 7 -24.96 -27.77 51.51
CA MET A 7 -25.23 -26.31 51.46
C MET A 7 -24.23 -25.48 52.30
N SER A 8 -22.96 -25.86 52.37
CA SER A 8 -21.95 -25.02 53.06
C SER A 8 -20.51 -25.12 52.53
N LEU A 9 -20.29 -25.84 51.42
CA LEU A 9 -18.96 -25.96 50.78
C LEU A 9 -18.82 -25.26 49.42
N SER A 10 -19.82 -24.48 48.99
CA SER A 10 -19.80 -23.81 47.68
C SER A 10 -19.47 -22.32 47.71
N LEU A 11 -19.17 -21.72 48.87
CA LEU A 11 -18.82 -20.30 48.97
C LEU A 11 -17.35 -20.03 49.30
N SER A 12 -16.60 -21.02 49.77
CA SER A 12 -15.16 -20.88 50.08
C SER A 12 -14.24 -21.28 48.93
N LEU A 13 -14.73 -22.05 47.94
CA LEU A 13 -13.97 -22.36 46.72
C LEU A 13 -14.01 -21.23 45.68
N SER A 14 -15.01 -20.34 45.75
CA SER A 14 -15.18 -19.21 44.82
C SER A 14 -14.27 -18.02 45.15
N LEU A 15 -13.80 -17.89 46.39
CA LEU A 15 -12.90 -16.81 46.79
C LEU A 15 -11.41 -17.18 46.62
N ALA A 16 -11.07 -18.48 46.71
CA ALA A 16 -9.72 -18.97 46.45
C ALA A 16 -9.38 -18.99 44.94
N LEU A 17 -10.37 -19.19 44.05
CA LEU A 17 -10.17 -19.07 42.60
C LEU A 17 -10.06 -17.61 42.11
N LEU A 18 -10.61 -16.63 42.86
CA LEU A 18 -10.49 -15.21 42.52
C LEU A 18 -9.16 -14.59 43.00
N LEU A 19 -8.47 -15.20 43.96
CA LEU A 19 -7.15 -14.75 44.45
C LEU A 19 -5.96 -15.46 43.77
N SER A 20 -6.19 -16.57 43.05
CA SER A 20 -5.18 -17.21 42.19
C SER A 20 -5.10 -16.61 40.77
N LEU A 21 -5.98 -15.68 40.41
CA LEU A 21 -5.95 -14.93 39.15
C LEU A 21 -5.13 -13.62 39.23
N LEU A 22 -4.54 -13.32 40.39
CA LEU A 22 -3.73 -12.11 40.62
C LEU A 22 -2.21 -12.34 40.61
N HIS A 23 -1.74 -13.55 40.33
CA HIS A 23 -0.31 -13.87 40.15
C HIS A 23 -0.07 -14.68 38.88
N LEU A 24 -0.25 -14.03 37.73
CA LEU A 24 0.52 -14.39 36.53
C LEU A 24 1.87 -13.67 36.62
N PRO A 25 3.00 -14.36 36.43
CA PRO A 25 4.29 -13.69 36.40
C PRO A 25 4.27 -12.71 35.23
N ALA A 26 4.47 -11.43 35.55
CA ALA A 26 4.88 -10.41 34.60
C ALA A 26 6.24 -10.82 34.00
N LEU A 27 6.19 -11.70 33.00
CA LEU A 27 7.32 -12.13 32.20
C LEU A 27 6.90 -12.22 30.72
N CYS A 28 6.26 -11.16 30.23
CA CYS A 28 6.63 -10.62 28.95
C CYS A 28 7.33 -9.31 29.26
N LEU A 29 8.66 -9.35 29.22
CA LEU A 29 9.51 -8.18 29.28
C LEU A 29 8.91 -7.13 28.35
N ALA A 30 8.48 -6.03 28.97
CA ALA A 30 8.48 -4.75 28.30
C ALA A 30 9.85 -4.62 27.63
N HIS A 31 9.90 -4.83 26.31
CA HIS A 31 10.83 -4.07 25.51
C HIS A 31 10.34 -2.63 25.63
N GLY A 32 10.75 -1.99 26.73
CA GLY A 32 10.77 -0.55 26.84
C GLY A 32 11.63 -0.08 25.68
N ASN A 33 11.00 0.19 24.55
CA ASN A 33 11.63 0.92 23.49
C ASN A 33 11.75 2.32 24.05
N SER A 34 12.89 2.58 24.69
CA SER A 34 13.38 3.92 24.94
C SER A 34 13.20 4.67 23.63
N GLY A 35 12.22 5.56 23.58
CA GLY A 35 12.09 6.49 22.47
C GLY A 35 13.46 7.13 22.29
N PRO A 36 13.99 7.22 21.05
CA PRO A 36 15.34 7.69 20.86
C PRO A 36 15.42 9.10 21.42
N THR A 37 16.14 9.23 22.54
CA THR A 37 16.80 10.47 22.91
C THR A 37 17.53 10.94 21.66
N LYS A 38 17.46 12.24 21.38
CA LYS A 38 17.94 12.98 20.19
C LYS A 38 19.44 12.74 19.87
N ALA A 39 19.81 11.50 19.60
CA ALA A 39 21.14 10.96 19.38
C ALA A 39 21.06 10.08 18.12
N ASN A 40 21.69 10.56 17.05
CA ASN A 40 21.91 9.90 15.76
C ASN A 40 20.81 8.93 15.27
N CYS A 41 19.75 9.47 14.70
CA CYS A 41 18.98 8.68 13.75
C CYS A 41 19.61 8.80 12.36
N HIS A 42 19.81 7.66 11.68
CA HIS A 42 20.37 7.59 10.34
C HIS A 42 19.24 7.38 9.32
N PRO A 43 19.27 8.06 8.16
CA PRO A 43 18.26 7.86 7.13
C PRO A 43 18.21 6.40 6.66
N GLN A 44 17.04 5.78 6.75
CA GLN A 44 16.85 4.40 6.34
C GLN A 44 16.87 4.27 4.81
N SER A 45 17.61 3.28 4.31
CA SER A 45 17.76 3.01 2.87
C SER A 45 17.28 1.61 2.45
N HIS A 46 17.35 0.61 3.34
CA HIS A 46 16.77 -0.71 3.13
C HIS A 46 15.27 -0.68 3.46
N ILE A 47 14.43 -0.71 2.43
CA ILE A 47 12.99 -0.45 2.53
C ILE A 47 12.21 -1.45 1.69
N VAL A 48 11.21 -2.07 2.31
CA VAL A 48 10.13 -2.76 1.61
C VAL A 48 8.85 -1.99 1.85
N PHE A 49 8.23 -1.54 0.76
CA PHE A 49 6.89 -1.01 0.77
C PHE A 49 5.95 -2.00 0.07
N LEU A 50 5.08 -2.65 0.84
CA LEU A 50 4.01 -3.43 0.23
C LEU A 50 2.96 -2.47 -0.33
N LYS A 51 2.97 -2.32 -1.65
CA LYS A 51 2.03 -1.48 -2.37
C LYS A 51 0.67 -2.18 -2.47
N THR A 52 -0.32 -1.69 -1.72
CA THR A 52 -1.71 -2.17 -1.77
C THR A 52 -2.56 -1.42 -2.80
N HIS A 53 -3.65 -2.01 -3.26
CA HIS A 53 -4.49 -1.45 -4.32
C HIS A 53 -5.43 -0.35 -3.81
N LYS A 54 -5.48 0.77 -4.55
CA LYS A 54 -6.42 1.90 -4.35
C LYS A 54 -6.30 2.62 -2.99
N THR A 55 -5.11 2.59 -2.40
CA THR A 55 -4.73 3.17 -1.10
C THR A 55 -3.77 4.37 -1.21
N ALA A 56 -3.83 5.14 -2.32
CA ALA A 56 -2.86 6.21 -2.63
C ALA A 56 -1.38 5.74 -2.73
N SER A 57 -1.17 4.43 -2.85
CA SER A 57 0.14 3.79 -2.84
C SER A 57 1.05 4.17 -4.01
N SER A 58 0.50 4.59 -5.17
CA SER A 58 1.30 5.15 -6.28
C SER A 58 2.01 6.46 -5.91
N THR A 59 1.46 7.26 -4.99
CA THR A 59 2.16 8.47 -4.49
C THR A 59 3.34 8.08 -3.61
N ILE A 60 3.18 7.10 -2.71
CA ILE A 60 4.28 6.60 -1.89
C ILE A 60 5.36 5.96 -2.75
N LEU A 61 4.99 5.17 -3.76
CA LEU A 61 5.97 4.61 -4.71
C LEU A 61 6.79 5.72 -5.39
N ASN A 62 6.17 6.83 -5.82
CA ASN A 62 6.91 7.97 -6.37
C ASN A 62 7.87 8.62 -5.36
N ILE A 63 7.45 8.75 -4.09
CA ILE A 63 8.32 9.21 -3.00
C ILE A 63 9.55 8.31 -2.89
N LEU A 64 9.35 6.99 -2.83
CA LEU A 64 10.44 6.00 -2.70
C LEU A 64 11.38 6.00 -3.91
N TYR A 65 10.82 6.07 -5.12
CA TYR A 65 11.61 6.17 -6.36
C TYR A 65 12.47 7.41 -6.39
N ARG A 66 11.91 8.58 -6.02
CA ARG A 66 12.67 9.83 -5.97
C ARG A 66 13.75 9.78 -4.90
N TYR A 67 13.42 9.25 -3.72
CA TYR A 67 14.37 9.10 -2.63
C TYR A 67 15.57 8.26 -3.07
N GLY A 68 15.32 7.05 -3.59
CA GLY A 68 16.36 6.14 -4.02
C GLY A 68 17.16 6.65 -5.22
N GLU A 69 16.49 7.18 -6.25
CA GLU A 69 17.17 7.73 -7.44
C GLU A 69 18.11 8.88 -7.06
N SER A 70 17.67 9.80 -6.19
CA SER A 70 18.50 10.94 -5.76
C SER A 70 19.76 10.55 -4.97
N ARG A 71 19.80 9.32 -4.46
CA ARG A 71 20.87 8.77 -3.62
C ARG A 71 21.59 7.59 -4.28
N ASN A 72 21.32 7.34 -5.56
CA ASN A 72 21.86 6.21 -6.33
C ASN A 72 21.63 4.84 -5.66
N LEU A 73 20.49 4.67 -4.98
CA LEU A 73 20.11 3.40 -4.37
C LEU A 73 19.63 2.40 -5.43
N THR A 74 19.87 1.13 -5.18
CA THR A 74 19.48 0.02 -6.06
C THR A 74 18.07 -0.46 -5.76
N PHE A 75 17.22 -0.56 -6.79
CA PHE A 75 15.83 -1.00 -6.66
C PHE A 75 15.67 -2.48 -7.02
N ALA A 76 14.86 -3.21 -6.25
CA ALA A 76 14.40 -4.55 -6.62
C ALA A 76 13.25 -4.45 -7.63
N LEU A 77 13.62 -4.19 -8.90
CA LEU A 77 12.66 -3.99 -9.99
C LEU A 77 12.23 -5.32 -10.61
N PRO A 78 11.01 -5.39 -11.18
CA PRO A 78 10.58 -6.59 -11.89
C PRO A 78 11.43 -6.90 -13.11
N GLN A 79 11.61 -8.20 -13.39
CA GLN A 79 12.29 -8.67 -14.60
C GLN A 79 11.65 -8.15 -15.88
N ASN A 80 12.46 -8.09 -16.95
CA ASN A 80 11.99 -7.84 -18.32
C ASN A 80 11.13 -6.58 -18.49
N LYS A 81 11.43 -5.52 -17.73
CA LYS A 81 10.67 -4.26 -17.74
C LYS A 81 9.18 -4.43 -17.42
N HIS A 82 8.80 -5.49 -16.69
CA HIS A 82 7.45 -5.59 -16.14
C HIS A 82 7.22 -4.46 -15.11
N SER A 83 5.96 -4.06 -14.93
CA SER A 83 5.59 -3.03 -13.96
C SER A 83 5.34 -3.58 -12.55
N GLN A 84 5.20 -4.90 -12.44
CA GLN A 84 4.82 -5.61 -11.22
C GLN A 84 5.67 -6.85 -11.04
N LEU A 85 5.83 -7.28 -9.80
CA LEU A 85 6.59 -8.47 -9.42
C LEU A 85 5.73 -9.74 -9.56
N PHE A 86 5.25 -9.95 -10.80
CA PHE A 86 4.46 -11.11 -11.24
C PHE A 86 3.14 -11.33 -10.50
N TYR A 87 2.52 -10.24 -10.06
CA TYR A 87 1.16 -10.23 -9.51
C TYR A 87 0.15 -10.79 -10.55
N PRO A 88 -0.87 -11.59 -10.15
CA PRO A 88 -1.37 -11.85 -8.80
C PRO A 88 -0.80 -13.10 -8.11
N PHE A 89 0.25 -13.71 -8.66
CA PHE A 89 0.90 -14.84 -8.02
C PHE A 89 1.67 -14.40 -6.79
N PHE A 90 1.80 -15.29 -5.80
CA PHE A 90 2.68 -15.05 -4.66
C PHE A 90 4.06 -14.67 -5.13
N PHE A 91 4.61 -13.60 -4.55
CA PHE A 91 5.94 -13.14 -4.84
C PHE A 91 6.95 -14.28 -4.67
N ALA A 92 7.89 -14.36 -5.61
CA ALA A 92 9.05 -15.22 -5.55
C ALA A 92 10.30 -14.38 -5.87
N SER A 93 11.42 -14.68 -5.20
CA SER A 93 12.62 -13.85 -5.31
C SER A 93 13.15 -13.73 -6.75
N HIS A 94 12.96 -14.78 -7.56
CA HIS A 94 13.36 -14.82 -8.96
C HIS A 94 12.50 -13.96 -9.89
N PHE A 95 11.50 -13.21 -9.40
CA PHE A 95 10.78 -12.19 -10.19
C PHE A 95 11.52 -10.85 -10.24
N VAL A 96 12.56 -10.68 -9.43
CA VAL A 96 13.39 -9.47 -9.38
C VAL A 96 14.54 -9.59 -10.37
N GLU A 97 14.76 -8.53 -11.16
CA GLU A 97 15.86 -8.46 -12.10
C GLU A 97 17.21 -8.49 -11.37
N GLY A 98 18.15 -9.28 -11.88
CA GLY A 98 19.48 -9.46 -11.29
C GLY A 98 19.59 -10.43 -10.11
N VAL A 99 18.48 -10.96 -9.57
CA VAL A 99 18.53 -11.98 -8.49
C VAL A 99 19.04 -13.32 -9.03
N SER A 100 18.40 -13.87 -10.07
CA SER A 100 18.75 -15.19 -10.61
C SER A 100 20.15 -15.22 -11.23
N THR A 101 20.55 -14.13 -11.89
CA THR A 101 21.87 -13.97 -12.51
C THR A 101 22.95 -13.56 -11.49
N LYS A 102 22.55 -13.20 -10.26
CA LYS A 102 23.42 -12.62 -9.22
C LYS A 102 24.18 -11.38 -9.69
N SER A 103 23.62 -10.63 -10.64
CA SER A 103 24.25 -9.41 -11.16
C SER A 103 24.11 -8.22 -10.20
N VAL A 104 23.14 -8.27 -9.28
CA VAL A 104 22.97 -7.29 -8.21
C VAL A 104 23.35 -7.93 -6.87
N ARG A 105 24.24 -7.26 -6.14
CA ARG A 105 24.71 -7.74 -4.82
C ARG A 105 23.79 -7.37 -3.68
N GLU A 106 23.19 -6.19 -3.76
CA GLU A 106 22.40 -5.60 -2.68
C GLU A 106 21.26 -4.76 -3.25
N PHE A 107 20.07 -4.94 -2.69
CA PHE A 107 18.89 -4.17 -3.04
C PHE A 107 18.50 -3.28 -1.86
N HIS A 108 18.20 -2.02 -2.16
CA HIS A 108 17.85 -1.02 -1.17
C HIS A 108 16.33 -0.85 -1.07
N ILE A 109 15.63 -0.75 -2.20
CA ILE A 109 14.19 -0.46 -2.18
C ILE A 109 13.42 -1.47 -3.02
N MET A 110 12.40 -2.10 -2.41
CA MET A 110 11.41 -2.94 -3.08
C MET A 110 10.01 -2.35 -2.85
N CYS A 111 9.35 -1.87 -3.89
CA CYS A 111 8.08 -1.15 -3.74
C CYS A 111 7.06 -1.32 -4.89
N ASN A 112 7.35 -2.15 -5.90
CA ASN A 112 6.40 -2.50 -6.96
C ASN A 112 5.31 -3.44 -6.43
N HIS A 113 4.15 -3.47 -7.11
CA HIS A 113 3.06 -4.39 -6.76
C HIS A 113 3.52 -5.85 -6.76
N MET A 114 3.12 -6.56 -5.71
CA MET A 114 3.35 -7.99 -5.51
C MET A 114 2.23 -8.56 -4.64
N ARG A 115 2.02 -9.88 -4.69
CA ARG A 115 1.28 -10.58 -3.63
C ARG A 115 2.30 -11.02 -2.59
N PHE A 116 2.21 -10.47 -1.39
CA PHE A 116 3.29 -10.56 -0.41
C PHE A 116 3.59 -12.01 0.01
N ARG A 117 4.89 -12.29 0.19
CA ARG A 117 5.39 -13.54 0.78
C ARG A 117 6.71 -13.27 1.49
N LYS A 118 6.67 -13.10 2.82
CA LYS A 118 7.83 -12.71 3.65
C LYS A 118 9.08 -13.58 3.41
N SER A 119 8.91 -14.89 3.32
CA SER A 119 10.01 -15.84 3.12
C SER A 119 10.70 -15.71 1.75
N GLU A 120 10.06 -15.08 0.76
CA GLU A 120 10.68 -14.79 -0.54
C GLU A 120 11.28 -13.39 -0.58
N VAL A 121 10.66 -12.42 0.07
CA VAL A 121 11.20 -11.05 0.17
C VAL A 121 12.53 -11.01 0.93
N THR A 122 12.64 -11.79 2.01
CA THR A 122 13.88 -11.93 2.81
C THR A 122 15.05 -12.57 2.06
N LYS A 123 14.80 -13.21 0.89
CA LYS A 123 15.87 -13.70 0.02
C LYS A 123 16.47 -12.60 -0.87
N VAL A 124 15.79 -11.46 -0.98
CA VAL A 124 16.19 -10.33 -1.85
C VAL A 124 16.68 -9.15 -1.01
N MET A 125 15.98 -8.85 0.06
CA MET A 125 16.19 -7.65 0.86
C MET A 125 17.05 -7.95 2.10
N PRO A 126 18.00 -7.07 2.48
CA PRO A 126 18.85 -7.23 3.67
C PRO A 126 18.06 -7.37 4.98
N GLU A 127 18.69 -7.94 6.02
CA GLU A 127 18.06 -8.23 7.31
C GLU A 127 17.55 -6.97 8.06
N ASP A 128 18.24 -5.84 7.89
CA ASP A 128 17.90 -4.55 8.50
C ASP A 128 16.81 -3.78 7.72
N THR A 129 16.16 -4.42 6.76
CA THR A 129 15.12 -3.80 5.92
C THR A 129 13.91 -3.34 6.73
N PHE A 130 13.49 -2.10 6.52
CA PHE A 130 12.27 -1.55 7.10
C PHE A 130 11.04 -1.88 6.23
N TYR A 131 10.14 -2.70 6.76
CA TYR A 131 8.88 -3.08 6.12
C TYR A 131 7.74 -2.14 6.50
N PHE A 132 7.05 -1.58 5.51
CA PHE A 132 5.81 -0.84 5.75
C PHE A 132 4.79 -1.01 4.63
N SER A 133 3.55 -0.63 4.91
CA SER A 133 2.44 -0.65 3.96
C SER A 133 1.49 0.51 4.24
N ILE A 134 0.45 0.65 3.42
CA ILE A 134 -0.63 1.63 3.60
C ILE A 134 -1.98 0.95 3.42
N LEU A 135 -2.96 1.29 4.25
CA LEU A 135 -4.34 0.85 4.12
C LEU A 135 -5.26 2.02 3.79
N ARG A 136 -6.49 1.69 3.44
CA ARG A 136 -7.58 2.63 3.22
C ARG A 136 -8.88 2.01 3.71
N HIS A 137 -9.82 2.83 4.13
CA HIS A 137 -11.15 2.40 4.54
C HIS A 137 -11.81 1.56 3.44
N PRO A 138 -12.16 0.27 3.71
CA PRO A 138 -12.62 -0.66 2.67
C PRO A 138 -13.83 -0.18 1.86
N VAL A 139 -14.73 0.60 2.48
CA VAL A 139 -15.86 1.24 1.78
C VAL A 139 -15.41 2.19 0.65
N ALA A 140 -14.54 3.15 0.95
CA ALA A 140 -14.03 4.09 -0.05
C ALA A 140 -13.10 3.39 -1.07
N MET A 141 -12.40 2.34 -0.61
CA MET A 141 -11.56 1.51 -1.47
C MET A 141 -12.38 0.73 -2.49
N MET A 142 -13.46 0.06 -2.07
CA MET A 142 -14.33 -0.75 -2.94
C MET A 142 -15.00 0.08 -4.04
N GLU A 143 -15.47 1.30 -3.73
CA GLU A 143 -16.02 2.19 -4.76
C GLU A 143 -14.96 2.55 -5.80
N SER A 144 -13.72 2.78 -5.36
CA SER A 144 -12.63 3.05 -6.30
C SER A 144 -12.25 1.82 -7.13
N ILE A 145 -12.27 0.63 -6.53
CA ILE A 145 -12.01 -0.66 -7.18
C ILE A 145 -13.07 -0.93 -8.24
N PHE A 146 -14.35 -0.81 -7.91
CA PHE A 146 -15.45 -1.10 -8.82
C PHE A 146 -15.38 -0.28 -10.10
N THR A 147 -15.13 1.03 -9.99
CA THR A 147 -15.01 1.90 -11.16
C THR A 147 -13.71 1.65 -11.93
N TYR A 148 -12.59 1.49 -11.23
CA TYR A 148 -11.28 1.30 -11.87
C TYR A 148 -11.22 -0.04 -12.60
N PHE A 149 -11.61 -1.12 -11.94
CA PHE A 149 -11.59 -2.48 -12.48
C PHE A 149 -12.92 -2.86 -13.15
N LYS A 150 -13.68 -1.89 -13.66
CA LYS A 150 -15.03 -2.15 -14.17
C LYS A 150 -15.12 -3.25 -15.24
N SER A 151 -14.03 -3.45 -16.00
CA SER A 151 -13.93 -4.45 -17.07
C SER A 151 -13.60 -5.88 -16.62
N ILE A 152 -13.34 -6.14 -15.33
CA ILE A 152 -13.01 -7.50 -14.86
C ILE A 152 -14.26 -8.40 -14.87
N PRO A 153 -14.09 -9.74 -14.93
CA PRO A 153 -15.22 -10.67 -14.96
C PRO A 153 -16.23 -10.45 -13.83
N ALA A 154 -15.79 -10.17 -12.60
CA ALA A 154 -16.67 -9.89 -11.47
C ALA A 154 -17.59 -8.66 -11.65
N PHE A 155 -17.18 -7.65 -12.42
CA PHE A 155 -17.91 -6.37 -12.49
C PHE A 155 -18.49 -6.05 -13.87
N HIS A 156 -17.99 -6.65 -14.96
CA HIS A 156 -18.25 -6.19 -16.32
C HIS A 156 -19.72 -6.22 -16.75
N THR A 157 -20.52 -7.14 -16.20
CA THR A 157 -21.95 -7.26 -16.54
C THR A 157 -22.87 -6.40 -15.67
N THR A 158 -22.41 -5.98 -14.49
CA THR A 158 -23.25 -5.23 -13.56
C THR A 158 -23.34 -3.75 -13.98
N HIS A 159 -24.41 -3.03 -13.71
CA HIS A 159 -24.49 -1.59 -14.01
C HIS A 159 -23.99 -0.71 -12.86
N SER A 160 -24.22 -1.11 -11.61
CA SER A 160 -23.87 -0.32 -10.42
C SER A 160 -23.21 -1.14 -9.31
N LEU A 161 -22.56 -0.47 -8.36
CA LEU A 161 -21.97 -1.16 -7.21
C LEU A 161 -23.05 -1.77 -6.31
N ASP A 162 -24.19 -1.10 -6.13
CA ASP A 162 -25.31 -1.65 -5.36
C ASP A 162 -25.87 -2.94 -5.99
N GLU A 163 -26.06 -2.96 -7.30
CA GLU A 163 -26.51 -4.17 -8.01
C GLU A 163 -25.52 -5.33 -7.84
N PHE A 164 -24.21 -5.04 -7.84
CA PHE A 164 -23.18 -6.05 -7.58
C PHE A 164 -23.35 -6.64 -6.18
N LEU A 165 -23.50 -5.78 -5.18
CA LEU A 165 -23.61 -6.15 -3.77
C LEU A 165 -24.94 -6.81 -3.42
N ASP A 166 -26.01 -6.53 -4.15
CA ASP A 166 -27.33 -7.13 -3.91
C ASP A 166 -27.44 -8.52 -4.53
N ASN A 167 -26.98 -8.69 -5.78
CA ASN A 167 -27.27 -9.89 -6.56
C ASN A 167 -26.06 -10.49 -7.26
N SER A 168 -25.20 -9.68 -7.88
CA SER A 168 -24.17 -10.21 -8.79
C SER A 168 -22.99 -10.88 -8.07
N TRP A 169 -22.75 -10.59 -6.80
CA TRP A 169 -21.69 -11.26 -6.02
C TRP A 169 -21.88 -12.78 -5.97
N ARG A 170 -23.10 -13.30 -6.17
CA ARG A 170 -23.37 -14.75 -6.25
C ARG A 170 -22.67 -15.43 -7.43
N ASN A 171 -22.34 -14.66 -8.46
CA ASN A 171 -21.58 -15.11 -9.63
C ASN A 171 -20.08 -14.89 -9.46
N TYR A 172 -19.64 -14.35 -8.31
CA TYR A 172 -18.23 -14.24 -7.98
C TYR A 172 -17.60 -15.62 -7.89
N ASN A 173 -16.50 -15.80 -8.62
CA ASN A 173 -15.68 -16.99 -8.55
C ASN A 173 -14.22 -16.56 -8.41
N SER A 174 -13.60 -16.95 -7.30
CA SER A 174 -12.22 -16.60 -6.96
C SER A 174 -11.18 -17.23 -7.88
N SER A 175 -11.52 -18.34 -8.54
CA SER A 175 -10.63 -19.04 -9.49
C SER A 175 -10.54 -18.34 -10.85
N VAL A 176 -11.45 -17.38 -11.13
CA VAL A 176 -11.45 -16.62 -12.38
C VAL A 176 -10.38 -15.53 -12.32
N LEU A 177 -9.60 -15.41 -13.38
CA LEU A 177 -8.54 -14.42 -13.50
C LEU A 177 -9.07 -13.00 -13.21
N ASN A 178 -8.29 -12.21 -12.47
CA ASN A 178 -8.58 -10.84 -12.02
C ASN A 178 -9.74 -10.69 -11.03
N ASN A 179 -10.47 -11.74 -10.66
CA ASN A 179 -11.56 -11.59 -9.69
C ASN A 179 -11.06 -11.31 -8.27
N HIS A 180 -9.80 -11.59 -7.93
CA HIS A 180 -9.24 -11.26 -6.62
C HIS A 180 -9.35 -9.75 -6.28
N TYR A 181 -9.35 -8.84 -7.26
CA TYR A 181 -9.56 -7.40 -7.02
C TYR A 181 -10.91 -7.09 -6.39
N ALA A 182 -11.92 -7.93 -6.59
CA ALA A 182 -13.29 -7.63 -6.19
C ALA A 182 -13.60 -7.91 -4.72
N HIS A 183 -12.75 -8.64 -3.99
CA HIS A 183 -13.10 -9.18 -2.66
C HIS A 183 -11.88 -9.28 -1.75
N ASN A 184 -11.95 -8.65 -0.58
CA ASN A 184 -10.88 -8.59 0.44
C ASN A 184 -9.47 -8.38 -0.17
N ILE A 185 -9.33 -7.38 -1.05
CA ILE A 185 -8.09 -7.16 -1.81
C ILE A 185 -6.91 -6.77 -0.91
N LEU A 186 -7.14 -6.13 0.24
CA LEU A 186 -6.04 -5.83 1.17
C LEU A 186 -5.48 -7.15 1.69
N ALA A 187 -6.33 -8.04 2.21
CA ALA A 187 -5.90 -9.36 2.65
C ALA A 187 -5.18 -10.14 1.53
N PHE A 188 -5.68 -10.05 0.29
CA PHE A 188 -5.01 -10.64 -0.88
C PHE A 188 -3.60 -10.08 -1.10
N ASP A 189 -3.43 -8.76 -1.10
CA ASP A 189 -2.15 -8.07 -1.29
C ASP A 189 -1.12 -8.49 -0.23
N PHE A 190 -1.56 -8.64 1.03
CA PHE A 190 -0.73 -9.16 2.13
C PHE A 190 -0.44 -10.67 2.04
N GLY A 191 -0.98 -11.37 1.05
CA GLY A 191 -0.71 -12.79 0.81
C GLY A 191 -1.68 -13.75 1.53
N PHE A 192 -2.72 -13.25 2.18
CA PHE A 192 -3.72 -14.11 2.79
C PHE A 192 -4.71 -14.68 1.77
N ASP A 193 -5.48 -15.67 2.20
CA ASP A 193 -6.68 -16.09 1.48
C ASP A 193 -7.77 -15.04 1.67
N ASN A 194 -8.17 -14.43 0.56
CA ASN A 194 -9.13 -13.33 0.54
C ASN A 194 -10.58 -13.82 0.43
N ASN A 195 -10.82 -15.12 0.22
CA ASN A 195 -12.15 -15.66 -0.09
C ASN A 195 -12.90 -16.11 1.18
N VAL A 196 -13.11 -15.17 2.10
CA VAL A 196 -13.84 -15.40 3.34
C VAL A 196 -15.08 -14.51 3.42
N ALA A 197 -16.23 -15.15 3.64
CA ALA A 197 -17.50 -14.47 3.76
C ALA A 197 -17.73 -13.94 5.18
N ALA A 198 -18.56 -12.90 5.33
CA ALA A 198 -18.92 -12.32 6.63
C ALA A 198 -19.53 -13.33 7.62
N GLY A 199 -20.18 -14.39 7.14
CA GLY A 199 -20.83 -15.41 7.95
C GLY A 199 -20.00 -16.67 8.15
N ALA A 200 -18.74 -16.70 7.71
CA ALA A 200 -17.87 -17.85 7.91
C ALA A 200 -17.51 -18.01 9.40
N GLU A 201 -17.55 -19.24 9.91
CA GLU A 201 -17.26 -19.54 11.32
C GLU A 201 -15.82 -19.19 11.71
N ASP A 202 -14.89 -19.25 10.75
CA ASP A 202 -13.46 -19.01 10.92
C ASP A 202 -13.03 -17.57 10.62
N LEU A 203 -13.97 -16.63 10.35
CA LEU A 203 -13.64 -15.24 9.99
C LEU A 203 -12.80 -14.54 11.06
N GLU A 204 -13.18 -14.67 12.34
CA GLU A 204 -12.49 -13.97 13.44
C GLU A 204 -11.11 -14.58 13.73
N GLU A 205 -10.96 -15.90 13.57
CA GLU A 205 -9.66 -16.57 13.64
C GLU A 205 -8.75 -16.09 12.52
N ARG A 206 -9.23 -16.08 11.28
CA ARG A 206 -8.48 -15.58 10.11
C ARG A 206 -8.09 -14.11 10.26
N ALA A 207 -9.00 -13.27 10.75
CA ALA A 207 -8.72 -11.86 10.99
C ALA A 207 -7.62 -11.69 12.06
N THR A 208 -7.72 -12.42 13.16
CA THR A 208 -6.72 -12.41 14.25
C THR A 208 -5.35 -12.85 13.74
N MET A 209 -5.30 -13.95 12.98
CA MET A 209 -4.06 -14.44 12.36
C MET A 209 -3.47 -13.44 11.38
N ALA A 210 -4.30 -12.84 10.52
CA ALA A 210 -3.84 -11.85 9.54
C ALA A 210 -3.26 -10.62 10.23
N ILE A 211 -3.95 -10.09 11.26
CA ILE A 211 -3.48 -8.95 12.04
C ILE A 211 -2.15 -9.27 12.72
N ALA A 212 -2.06 -10.38 13.45
CA ALA A 212 -0.84 -10.78 14.15
C ALA A 212 0.34 -10.96 13.19
N THR A 213 0.10 -11.56 12.02
CA THR A 213 1.12 -11.74 10.98
C THR A 213 1.59 -10.39 10.42
N ILE A 214 0.66 -9.46 10.14
CA ILE A 214 1.01 -8.12 9.66
C ILE A 214 1.82 -7.36 10.72
N GLU A 215 1.41 -7.41 12.00
CA GLU A 215 2.15 -6.77 13.09
C GLU A 215 3.56 -7.33 13.29
N GLN A 216 3.72 -8.63 13.08
CA GLN A 216 5.01 -9.29 13.13
C GLN A 216 5.92 -8.89 11.96
N ASP A 217 5.37 -8.84 10.74
CA ASP A 217 6.17 -8.68 9.52
C ASP A 217 6.42 -7.22 9.11
N PHE A 218 5.56 -6.29 9.53
CA PHE A 218 5.59 -4.88 9.14
C PHE A 218 5.80 -3.96 10.34
N HIS A 219 6.85 -3.12 10.26
CA HIS A 219 7.15 -2.14 11.28
C HIS A 219 6.12 -1.00 11.34
N LEU A 220 5.50 -0.67 10.20
CA LEU A 220 4.55 0.43 10.10
C LEU A 220 3.44 0.15 9.08
N ILE A 221 2.21 0.47 9.48
CA ILE A 221 1.04 0.49 8.60
C ILE A 221 0.48 1.92 8.62
N LEU A 222 0.47 2.56 7.45
CA LEU A 222 -0.05 3.91 7.23
C LEU A 222 -1.56 3.88 6.89
N ILE A 223 -2.23 5.03 7.02
CA ILE A 223 -3.68 5.15 6.73
C ILE A 223 -3.91 6.27 5.72
N SER A 224 -4.53 5.94 4.59
CA SER A 224 -4.75 6.84 3.46
C SER A 224 -5.64 8.04 3.79
N GLU A 225 -6.59 7.86 4.69
CA GLU A 225 -7.48 8.92 5.19
C GLU A 225 -6.70 10.02 5.91
N TYR A 226 -5.57 9.66 6.51
CA TYR A 226 -4.65 10.54 7.24
C TYR A 226 -3.31 10.60 6.49
N PHE A 227 -3.35 10.89 5.18
CA PHE A 227 -2.18 10.80 4.33
C PHE A 227 -1.07 11.77 4.77
N ASP A 228 -1.40 13.00 5.14
CA ASP A 228 -0.40 13.99 5.56
C ASP A 228 0.23 13.58 6.90
N GLU A 229 -0.59 13.12 7.86
CA GLU A 229 -0.14 12.53 9.12
C GLU A 229 0.76 11.32 8.88
N SER A 230 0.37 10.46 7.95
CA SER A 230 1.11 9.27 7.55
C SER A 230 2.48 9.62 6.96
N MET A 231 2.58 10.68 6.14
CA MET A 231 3.86 11.13 5.58
C MET A 231 4.77 11.73 6.65
N ILE A 232 4.22 12.47 7.62
CA ILE A 232 5.00 12.95 8.76
C ILE A 232 5.48 11.79 9.63
N LEU A 233 4.61 10.83 9.94
CA LEU A 233 5.01 9.63 10.68
C LEU A 233 6.12 8.87 9.94
N LEU A 234 5.95 8.63 8.63
CA LEU A 234 6.93 7.96 7.78
C LEU A 234 8.29 8.69 7.79
N LYS A 235 8.26 10.02 7.67
CA LYS A 235 9.44 10.88 7.75
C LYS A 235 10.22 10.66 9.06
N HIS A 236 9.54 10.60 10.21
CA HIS A 236 10.22 10.40 11.50
C HIS A 236 10.75 8.97 11.65
N VAL A 237 9.98 7.94 11.26
CA VAL A 237 10.46 6.55 11.42
C VAL A 237 11.60 6.18 10.48
N LEU A 238 11.68 6.79 9.29
CA LEU A 238 12.77 6.58 8.32
C LEU A 238 13.91 7.60 8.47
N CYS A 239 13.74 8.59 9.35
CA CYS A 239 14.69 9.69 9.55
C CYS A 239 15.02 10.45 8.26
N TRP A 240 13.94 10.76 7.53
CA TRP A 240 13.96 11.50 6.29
C TRP A 240 13.69 12.99 6.51
N SER A 241 13.96 13.81 5.49
CA SER A 241 13.61 15.22 5.49
C SER A 241 12.15 15.44 5.08
N LEU A 242 11.66 16.67 5.23
CA LEU A 242 10.32 17.03 4.76
C LEU A 242 10.23 17.01 3.22
N GLU A 243 11.33 17.38 2.56
CA GLU A 243 11.48 17.35 1.11
C GLU A 243 11.48 15.94 0.53
N ASP A 244 11.99 14.96 1.28
CA ASP A 244 12.00 13.55 0.88
C ASP A 244 10.56 13.01 0.76
N VAL A 245 9.65 13.40 1.67
CA VAL A 245 8.24 12.95 1.66
C VAL A 245 7.28 13.88 0.93
N ALA A 246 7.73 15.05 0.47
CA ALA A 246 6.90 15.99 -0.28
C ALA A 246 6.52 15.41 -1.66
N SER A 247 5.22 15.34 -1.94
CA SER A 247 4.69 14.70 -3.15
C SER A 247 3.47 15.41 -3.73
N PHE A 248 3.18 15.16 -5.00
CA PHE A 248 1.85 15.38 -5.58
C PHE A 248 1.02 14.10 -5.54
N ARG A 249 -0.30 14.24 -5.57
CA ARG A 249 -1.21 13.09 -5.60
C ARG A 249 -1.15 12.47 -6.99
N LEU A 250 -0.65 11.24 -7.09
CA LEU A 250 -0.54 10.52 -8.34
C LEU A 250 -1.64 9.47 -8.43
N ASN A 251 -2.00 9.11 -9.66
CA ASN A 251 -3.08 8.16 -9.94
C ASN A 251 -4.43 8.58 -9.29
N SER A 252 -4.64 9.89 -9.15
CA SER A 252 -5.86 10.46 -8.58
C SER A 252 -6.99 10.41 -9.61
N ARG A 253 -8.12 9.81 -9.21
CA ARG A 253 -9.32 9.74 -10.04
C ARG A 253 -10.11 11.06 -9.96
N SER A 254 -10.61 11.52 -11.10
CA SER A 254 -11.48 12.70 -11.23
C SER A 254 -12.78 12.55 -10.44
N GLU A 255 -13.26 13.64 -9.83
CA GLU A 255 -14.56 13.70 -9.12
C GLU A 255 -15.73 13.26 -10.01
N LYS A 256 -15.64 13.45 -11.33
CA LYS A 256 -16.67 13.03 -12.31
C LYS A 256 -16.98 11.53 -12.28
N THR A 257 -16.03 10.74 -11.80
CA THR A 257 -16.13 9.27 -11.73
C THR A 257 -16.10 8.77 -10.29
N ARG A 258 -16.36 9.65 -9.32
CA ARG A 258 -16.55 9.29 -7.92
C ARG A 258 -18.04 9.27 -7.60
N HIS A 259 -18.46 8.24 -6.89
CA HIS A 259 -19.85 8.09 -6.47
C HIS A 259 -19.95 8.25 -4.97
N LEU A 260 -20.90 9.10 -4.53
CA LEU A 260 -21.27 9.15 -3.12
C LEU A 260 -22.00 7.86 -2.77
N LEU A 261 -21.54 7.18 -1.73
CA LEU A 261 -22.15 5.93 -1.28
C LEU A 261 -23.22 6.21 -0.23
N LEU A 262 -24.37 5.56 -0.39
CA LEU A 262 -25.41 5.57 0.63
C LEU A 262 -24.96 4.75 1.85
N PRO A 263 -25.43 5.09 3.08
CA PRO A 263 -25.08 4.33 4.28
C PRO A 263 -25.36 2.82 4.18
N ASN A 264 -26.47 2.44 3.55
CA ASN A 264 -26.82 1.03 3.33
C ASN A 264 -25.79 0.31 2.44
N THR A 265 -25.35 0.95 1.35
CA THR A 265 -24.31 0.43 0.45
C THR A 265 -23.00 0.25 1.20
N ALA A 266 -22.64 1.19 2.08
CA ALA A 266 -21.44 1.08 2.91
C ALA A 266 -21.46 -0.17 3.80
N GLU A 267 -22.59 -0.50 4.43
CA GLU A 267 -22.73 -1.71 5.24
C GLU A 267 -22.66 -3.00 4.41
N LYS A 268 -23.25 -3.01 3.21
CA LYS A 268 -23.09 -4.14 2.27
C LYS A 268 -21.62 -4.34 1.89
N ILE A 269 -20.88 -3.26 1.63
CA ILE A 269 -19.45 -3.33 1.32
C ILE A 269 -18.64 -3.86 2.51
N LYS A 270 -18.92 -3.43 3.73
CA LYS A 270 -18.24 -3.95 4.94
C LYS A 270 -18.48 -5.44 5.13
N ARG A 271 -19.70 -5.93 4.85
CA ARG A 271 -20.01 -7.37 4.87
C ARG A 271 -19.31 -8.12 3.74
N TRP A 272 -19.31 -7.56 2.53
CA TRP A 272 -18.62 -8.18 1.39
C TRP A 272 -17.11 -8.25 1.62
N ASN A 273 -16.49 -7.22 2.20
CA ASN A 273 -15.06 -7.18 2.49
C ASN A 273 -14.80 -7.34 3.99
N ALA A 274 -15.39 -8.35 4.61
CA ALA A 274 -15.40 -8.50 6.06
C ALA A 274 -14.00 -8.65 6.66
N LEU A 275 -13.09 -9.40 6.01
CA LEU A 275 -11.73 -9.58 6.49
C LEU A 275 -10.93 -8.27 6.41
N ASP A 276 -10.99 -7.57 5.28
CA ASP A 276 -10.38 -6.25 5.12
C ASP A 276 -10.93 -5.25 6.14
N TRP A 277 -12.22 -5.36 6.48
CA TRP A 277 -12.85 -4.50 7.49
C TRP A 277 -12.26 -4.72 8.89
N ARG A 278 -12.04 -5.98 9.32
CA ARG A 278 -11.36 -6.26 10.60
C ARG A 278 -9.92 -5.74 10.60
N ILE A 279 -9.17 -6.03 9.54
CA ILE A 279 -7.77 -5.58 9.40
C ILE A 279 -7.70 -4.05 9.49
N TYR A 280 -8.54 -3.34 8.74
CA TYR A 280 -8.57 -1.88 8.74
C TYR A 280 -8.91 -1.30 10.12
N LEU A 281 -9.92 -1.84 10.81
CA LEU A 281 -10.31 -1.35 12.14
C LEU A 281 -9.16 -1.42 13.14
N HIS A 282 -8.43 -2.54 13.15
CA HIS A 282 -7.26 -2.72 14.00
C HIS A 282 -6.18 -1.66 13.71
N PHE A 283 -5.71 -1.57 12.46
CA PHE A 283 -4.61 -0.68 12.11
C PHE A 283 -4.98 0.79 12.12
N ASN A 284 -6.24 1.15 11.87
CA ASN A 284 -6.72 2.50 12.06
C ASN A 284 -6.68 2.92 13.54
N THR A 285 -6.95 1.97 14.45
CA THR A 285 -6.90 2.20 15.90
C THR A 285 -5.44 2.33 16.37
N THR A 286 -4.56 1.42 15.94
CA THR A 286 -3.14 1.42 16.36
C THR A 286 -2.30 2.52 15.71
N PHE A 287 -2.74 3.06 14.57
CA PHE A 287 -2.07 4.18 13.88
C PHE A 287 -1.85 5.39 14.79
N TRP A 288 -2.89 5.84 15.50
CA TRP A 288 -2.80 7.03 16.34
C TRP A 288 -1.90 6.84 17.56
N HIS A 289 -1.80 5.61 18.07
CA HIS A 289 -0.82 5.28 19.11
C HIS A 289 0.61 5.47 18.60
N LYS A 290 0.94 5.01 17.38
CA LYS A 290 2.25 5.23 16.76
C LYS A 290 2.54 6.71 16.49
N VAL A 291 1.55 7.46 16.01
CA VAL A 291 1.67 8.92 15.81
C VAL A 291 2.00 9.63 17.13
N GLY A 292 1.26 9.30 18.19
CA GLY A 292 1.47 9.86 19.53
C GLY A 292 2.85 9.53 20.10
N SER A 293 3.32 8.29 19.96
CA SER A 293 4.58 7.84 20.53
C SER A 293 5.82 8.33 19.76
N VAL A 294 5.74 8.45 18.44
CA VAL A 294 6.90 8.80 17.58
C VAL A 294 7.02 10.30 17.38
N VAL A 295 5.90 11.00 17.15
CA VAL A 295 5.90 12.40 16.72
C VAL A 295 5.38 13.34 17.81
N GLY A 296 4.24 12.98 18.42
CA GLY A 296 3.49 13.84 19.32
C GLY A 296 2.62 14.87 18.58
N GLN A 297 1.45 15.18 19.15
CA GLN A 297 0.38 15.93 18.46
C GLN A 297 0.77 17.36 18.04
N GLU A 298 1.46 18.11 18.91
CA GLU A 298 1.85 19.50 18.62
C GLU A 298 2.84 19.55 17.44
N LYS A 299 3.87 18.70 17.50
CA LYS A 299 4.88 18.58 16.44
C LYS A 299 4.27 18.08 15.14
N LEU A 300 3.35 17.13 15.21
CA LEU A 300 2.60 16.63 14.05
C LEU A 300 1.87 17.77 13.33
N ASN A 301 1.05 18.55 14.05
CA ASN A 301 0.28 19.65 13.47
C ASN A 301 1.19 20.70 12.79
N LYS A 302 2.33 21.00 13.43
CA LYS A 302 3.33 21.92 12.89
C LYS A 302 3.94 21.38 11.60
N GLU A 303 4.42 20.14 11.60
CA GLU A 303 5.08 19.55 10.42
C GLU A 303 4.08 19.29 9.27
N ILE A 304 2.81 18.98 9.55
CA ILE A 304 1.75 18.90 8.53
C ILE A 304 1.57 20.27 7.84
N SER A 305 1.54 21.35 8.62
CA SER A 305 1.42 22.70 8.06
C SER A 305 2.60 23.04 7.16
N GLN A 306 3.82 22.69 7.59
CA GLN A 306 5.04 22.86 6.80
C GLN A 306 5.04 22.00 5.53
N LEU A 307 4.54 20.76 5.60
CA LEU A 307 4.43 19.86 4.44
C LEU A 307 3.51 20.46 3.39
N LYS A 308 2.34 20.96 3.81
CA LYS A 308 1.36 21.61 2.94
C LYS A 308 1.91 22.86 2.28
N GLU A 309 2.62 23.69 3.04
CA GLU A 309 3.28 24.89 2.52
C GLU A 309 4.34 24.52 1.46
N LEU A 310 5.17 23.52 1.74
CA LEU A 310 6.18 23.03 0.81
C LEU A 310 5.53 22.47 -0.47
N GLN A 311 4.47 21.68 -0.35
CA GLN A 311 3.74 21.14 -1.50
C GLN A 311 3.09 22.26 -2.33
N ALA A 312 2.51 23.27 -1.70
CA ALA A 312 1.94 24.43 -2.40
C ALA A 312 3.03 25.23 -3.14
N LYS A 313 4.18 25.45 -2.51
CA LYS A 313 5.34 26.09 -3.14
C LYS A 313 5.83 25.28 -4.35
N LEU A 314 5.95 23.96 -4.21
CA LEU A 314 6.32 23.07 -5.31
C LEU A 314 5.29 23.11 -6.43
N ALA A 315 3.99 23.12 -6.12
CA ALA A 315 2.93 23.21 -7.12
C ALA A 315 3.02 24.51 -7.94
N ASN A 316 3.22 25.65 -7.27
CA ASN A 316 3.36 26.96 -7.92
C ASN A 316 4.59 27.04 -8.84
N ILE A 317 5.69 26.40 -8.45
CA ILE A 317 6.90 26.36 -9.28
C ILE A 317 6.71 25.39 -10.45
N CYS A 318 6.31 24.16 -10.14
CA CYS A 318 6.37 23.03 -11.06
C CYS A 318 5.22 22.93 -12.04
N LEU A 319 4.02 23.38 -11.69
CA LEU A 319 2.79 23.08 -12.43
C LEU A 319 2.29 24.32 -13.18
N LYS A 320 1.92 24.15 -14.45
CA LYS A 320 1.48 25.27 -15.30
C LYS A 320 0.23 26.00 -14.75
N ASP A 321 -0.69 25.24 -14.14
CA ASP A 321 -1.99 25.74 -13.67
C ASP A 321 -2.25 25.38 -12.18
N GLY A 322 -1.18 25.10 -11.43
CA GLY A 322 -1.22 24.82 -9.98
C GLY A 322 -1.84 23.48 -9.56
N GLY A 323 -2.40 22.68 -10.48
CA GLY A 323 -3.11 21.46 -10.11
C GLY A 323 -3.15 20.36 -11.19
N ALA A 324 -3.83 19.26 -10.84
CA ALA A 324 -4.05 18.14 -11.73
C ALA A 324 -5.10 18.48 -12.79
N VAL A 325 -4.91 17.97 -14.00
CA VAL A 325 -5.79 18.18 -15.16
C VAL A 325 -6.36 16.86 -15.66
N ASP A 326 -7.43 16.95 -16.43
CA ASP A 326 -7.97 15.81 -17.16
C ASP A 326 -6.89 15.17 -18.06
N PRO A 327 -6.83 13.83 -18.19
CA PRO A 327 -5.82 13.16 -19.00
C PRO A 327 -5.79 13.63 -20.46
N SER A 328 -6.92 14.08 -21.02
CA SER A 328 -6.98 14.65 -22.37
C SER A 328 -6.21 15.97 -22.51
N GLN A 329 -6.01 16.70 -21.40
CA GLN A 329 -5.33 17.99 -21.35
C GLN A 329 -3.84 17.88 -21.00
N VAL A 330 -3.36 16.67 -20.68
CA VAL A 330 -1.93 16.43 -20.43
C VAL A 330 -1.16 16.50 -21.75
N LYS A 331 -0.26 17.47 -21.85
CA LYS A 331 0.46 17.78 -23.10
C LYS A 331 1.63 16.85 -23.36
N ASP A 332 2.39 16.53 -22.31
CA ASP A 332 3.53 15.63 -22.41
C ASP A 332 3.04 14.17 -22.38
N VAL A 333 3.29 13.45 -23.47
CA VAL A 333 2.91 12.03 -23.60
C VAL A 333 3.63 11.16 -22.56
N GLY A 334 4.87 11.50 -22.19
CA GLY A 334 5.62 10.81 -21.15
C GLY A 334 5.05 10.99 -19.75
N LEU A 335 4.16 11.97 -19.54
CA LEU A 335 3.49 12.24 -18.27
C LEU A 335 2.01 11.84 -18.27
N LYS A 336 1.50 11.24 -19.36
CA LYS A 336 0.12 10.77 -19.42
C LYS A 336 -0.09 9.59 -18.47
N PRO A 337 -0.99 9.70 -17.49
CA PRO A 337 -1.28 8.59 -16.60
C PRO A 337 -2.00 7.47 -17.37
N PHE A 338 -1.72 6.22 -16.98
CA PHE A 338 -2.42 5.06 -17.51
C PHE A 338 -3.92 5.13 -17.17
N GLN A 339 -4.77 4.87 -18.17
CA GLN A 339 -6.22 4.82 -18.02
C GLN A 339 -6.69 3.37 -18.00
N TYR A 340 -7.63 3.04 -17.13
CA TYR A 340 -8.17 1.69 -17.00
C TYR A 340 -9.63 1.68 -16.56
N GLY A 341 -10.40 0.72 -17.08
CA GLY A 341 -11.84 0.57 -16.83
C GLY A 341 -12.61 1.86 -17.08
N ALA A 342 -13.45 2.24 -16.12
CA ALA A 342 -14.29 3.44 -16.21
C ALA A 342 -13.70 4.65 -15.45
N ALA A 343 -12.52 4.51 -14.86
CA ALA A 343 -11.90 5.58 -14.08
C ALA A 343 -11.17 6.58 -14.98
N ILE A 344 -11.41 7.88 -14.74
CA ILE A 344 -10.64 8.96 -15.37
C ILE A 344 -9.51 9.35 -14.41
N ILE A 345 -8.28 8.95 -14.76
CA ILE A 345 -7.08 9.24 -13.95
C ILE A 345 -6.46 10.56 -14.41
N GLN A 346 -6.36 11.51 -13.48
CA GLN A 346 -5.83 12.85 -13.74
C GLN A 346 -4.31 12.85 -13.81
N GLY A 347 -3.76 13.80 -14.55
CA GLY A 347 -2.32 14.01 -14.71
C GLY A 347 -1.92 15.47 -14.50
N TYR A 348 -0.68 15.82 -14.84
CA TYR A 348 -0.13 17.15 -14.58
C TYR A 348 0.55 17.72 -15.82
N ASN A 349 0.47 19.05 -15.97
CA ASN A 349 1.25 19.80 -16.94
C ASN A 349 2.35 20.58 -16.21
N LEU A 350 3.61 20.39 -16.64
CA LEU A 350 4.72 21.14 -16.10
C LEU A 350 4.69 22.59 -16.56
N ASN A 351 5.18 23.49 -15.69
CA ASN A 351 5.44 24.88 -16.04
C ASN A 351 6.48 24.94 -17.19
N PRO A 352 6.16 25.60 -18.32
CA PRO A 352 7.05 25.64 -19.48
C PRO A 352 8.31 26.50 -19.27
N HIS A 353 8.34 27.35 -18.24
CA HIS A 353 9.44 28.30 -17.98
C HIS A 353 10.47 27.80 -16.97
N LEU A 354 10.48 26.50 -16.68
CA LEU A 354 11.45 25.89 -15.77
C LEU A 354 12.84 25.81 -16.40
N ASP A 355 13.88 26.16 -15.64
CA ASP A 355 15.25 25.83 -16.01
C ASP A 355 15.46 24.30 -16.05
N ARG A 356 16.59 23.86 -16.62
CA ARG A 356 16.86 22.43 -16.84
C ARG A 356 16.87 21.60 -15.55
N GLN A 357 17.42 22.14 -14.47
CA GLN A 357 17.53 21.43 -13.20
C GLN A 357 16.17 21.32 -12.52
N MET A 358 15.43 22.43 -12.45
CA MET A 358 14.10 22.47 -11.88
C MET A 358 13.11 21.63 -12.69
N LYS A 359 13.21 21.65 -14.02
CA LYS A 359 12.41 20.79 -14.90
C LYS A 359 12.58 19.32 -14.53
N THR A 360 13.82 18.86 -14.34
CA THR A 360 14.09 17.47 -13.96
C THR A 360 13.47 17.13 -12.60
N LYS A 361 13.65 18.02 -11.59
CA LYS A 361 13.06 17.83 -10.26
C LYS A 361 11.53 17.78 -10.29
N CYS A 362 10.91 18.72 -11.00
CA CYS A 362 9.46 18.81 -11.15
C CYS A 362 8.89 17.64 -11.98
N GLN A 363 9.61 17.17 -13.00
CA GLN A 363 9.20 16.02 -13.80
C GLN A 363 9.12 14.75 -12.94
N ARG A 364 10.15 14.49 -12.11
CA ARG A 364 10.15 13.36 -11.19
C ARG A 364 8.97 13.38 -10.20
N LEU A 365 8.55 14.56 -9.75
CA LEU A 365 7.38 14.75 -8.88
C LEU A 365 6.04 14.31 -9.51
N VAL A 366 5.94 14.34 -10.85
CA VAL A 366 4.69 14.08 -11.59
C VAL A 366 4.74 12.84 -12.49
N THR A 367 5.91 12.19 -12.63
CA THR A 367 6.06 11.04 -13.52
C THR A 367 5.22 9.86 -13.00
N PRO A 368 4.27 9.34 -13.81
CA PRO A 368 3.47 8.22 -13.40
C PRO A 368 4.30 6.94 -13.27
N GLU A 369 3.79 6.01 -12.47
CA GLU A 369 4.50 4.80 -12.03
C GLU A 369 5.09 3.96 -13.16
N LEU A 370 4.35 3.72 -14.26
CA LEU A 370 4.84 2.87 -15.35
C LEU A 370 6.06 3.49 -16.03
N GLN A 371 6.00 4.79 -16.30
CA GLN A 371 7.08 5.55 -16.92
C GLN A 371 8.29 5.67 -15.99
N TYR A 372 8.05 5.89 -14.69
CA TYR A 372 9.16 5.98 -13.73
C TYR A 372 9.82 4.62 -13.52
N THR A 373 9.04 3.53 -13.48
CA THR A 373 9.60 2.16 -13.38
C THR A 373 10.48 1.83 -14.59
N ASP A 374 10.04 2.15 -15.81
CA ASP A 374 10.86 1.95 -17.02
C ASP A 374 12.12 2.83 -17.03
N HIS A 375 12.04 4.07 -16.55
CA HIS A 375 13.19 4.95 -16.38
C HIS A 375 14.23 4.36 -15.41
N LEU A 376 13.81 3.94 -14.22
CA LEU A 376 14.69 3.32 -13.22
C LEU A 376 15.28 2.00 -13.73
N TYR A 377 14.47 1.17 -14.40
CA TYR A 377 14.95 -0.08 -14.99
C TYR A 377 16.03 0.19 -16.03
N THR A 378 15.80 1.13 -16.94
CA THR A 378 16.75 1.47 -18.00
C THR A 378 18.05 2.04 -17.43
N GLN A 379 17.96 2.85 -16.36
CA GLN A 379 19.11 3.37 -15.65
C GLN A 379 19.92 2.28 -14.93
N GLN A 380 19.25 1.34 -14.26
CA GLN A 380 19.90 0.32 -13.44
C GLN A 380 20.40 -0.88 -14.25
N PHE A 381 19.73 -1.22 -15.35
CA PHE A 381 20.00 -2.39 -16.19
C PHE A 381 20.12 -2.00 -17.69
N PRO A 382 21.16 -1.24 -18.07
CA PRO A 382 21.33 -0.78 -19.45
C PRO A 382 21.54 -1.93 -20.44
N GLU A 383 22.31 -2.96 -20.08
CA GLU A 383 22.60 -4.12 -20.95
C GLU A 383 21.35 -4.97 -21.19
N ALA A 384 20.57 -5.26 -20.14
CA ALA A 384 19.30 -5.98 -20.27
C ALA A 384 18.28 -5.19 -21.10
N THR A 385 18.34 -3.86 -21.08
CA THR A 385 17.49 -3.00 -21.91
C THR A 385 17.83 -3.12 -23.39
N LEU A 386 19.10 -3.28 -23.75
CA LEU A 386 19.53 -3.47 -25.14
C LEU A 386 19.05 -4.80 -25.73
N LEU A 387 18.96 -5.86 -24.91
CA LEU A 387 18.44 -7.17 -25.33
C LEU A 387 16.93 -7.16 -25.61
N HIS A 388 16.19 -6.20 -25.04
CA HIS A 388 14.73 -6.05 -25.21
C HIS A 388 14.34 -5.05 -26.31
N LEU A 389 15.30 -4.52 -27.07
CA LEU A 389 15.01 -3.79 -28.30
C LEU A 389 14.47 -4.78 -29.35
N PRO A 390 13.43 -4.44 -30.11
CA PRO A 390 13.00 -5.29 -31.22
C PRO A 390 14.17 -5.44 -32.18
N MET A 391 14.65 -6.68 -32.37
CA MET A 391 15.52 -7.01 -33.50
C MET A 391 14.80 -6.54 -34.77
N ALA A 392 15.48 -5.74 -35.60
CA ALA A 392 14.92 -5.24 -36.85
C ALA A 392 14.33 -6.41 -37.66
N GLY A 393 13.00 -6.46 -37.78
CA GLY A 393 12.28 -7.50 -38.52
C GLY A 393 11.50 -8.54 -37.70
N ALA A 394 11.56 -8.53 -36.37
CA ALA A 394 10.71 -9.40 -35.54
C ALA A 394 9.38 -8.70 -35.20
N ALA A 395 8.25 -9.32 -35.55
CA ALA A 395 6.94 -8.87 -35.07
C ALA A 395 6.94 -8.82 -33.53
N PRO A 396 6.42 -7.76 -32.90
CA PRO A 396 6.41 -7.67 -31.44
C PRO A 396 5.64 -8.87 -30.88
N LEU A 397 6.32 -9.68 -30.07
CA LEU A 397 5.66 -10.66 -29.20
C LEU A 397 4.54 -9.92 -28.46
N PRO A 398 3.33 -10.50 -28.36
CA PRO A 398 2.26 -9.88 -27.61
C PRO A 398 2.78 -9.64 -26.20
N ARG A 399 3.01 -8.37 -25.85
CA ARG A 399 3.24 -7.99 -24.46
C ARG A 399 2.06 -8.60 -23.71
N HIS A 400 2.32 -9.53 -22.80
CA HIS A 400 1.37 -9.80 -21.74
C HIS A 400 1.15 -8.45 -21.08
N ARG A 401 0.08 -7.76 -21.49
CA ARG A 401 -0.44 -6.62 -20.77
C ARG A 401 -1.00 -7.24 -19.51
N SER A 402 -0.13 -7.42 -18.51
CA SER A 402 -0.57 -7.58 -17.14
C SER A 402 -1.49 -6.38 -16.90
N PRO A 403 -2.79 -6.58 -16.66
CA PRO A 403 -3.59 -5.51 -16.10
C PRO A 403 -2.91 -5.06 -14.80
N PRO A 404 -2.97 -3.76 -14.46
CA PRO A 404 -2.39 -3.25 -13.23
C PRO A 404 -3.03 -3.89 -11.99
#